data_AF-A0A2E7RED0-F1
#
_entry.id   AF-A0A2E7RED0-F1
#
_cell.length_a   1.000
_cell.length_b   1.000
_cell.length_c   1.000
_cell.angle_alpha   90.00
_cell.angle_beta   90.00
_cell.angle_gamma   90.00
#
_symmetry.space_group_name_H-M   'P 1'
#
loop_
_entity.id
_entity.type
_entity.pdbx_description
1 polymer ?
#
loop_
_entity_poly.entity_id
_entity_poly.type
_entity_poly.pdbx_seq_one_letter_code
_entity_poly.pdbx_strand_id
1 'polypeptide(L)'
;MKNDNRDRVLIFFGDPDAPIRQVIRTTMASENYRNIEVFNKLQTLRDSIRNLDPHLIIIDSGLPEGDAIKLISDVRLGKVGRNPFVPIITTTWDPDRNTVRKIVDSGTDDLLVKPLSPAQLMTRISVLADNRKPFVVTSDYIGPDRRDDSARKPDMPCFDVPNTLEMALSGEDIDQTKLDGLIKEAMAEVNEQRLKRHSYQIEFLVRLIIPAVKEGKITVDTTAQIEKLCEISEDMERRVDDPQFENVVELSESFTEIASSVRKKLPEPDPMDVQVLAEVSQAILLALNPDLTQDSAVTEITDMVRQFSDRATAAELRR
;
A
#
# COMPACT_ATOMS: atom_id res chain seq x y z
N MET A 1 -28.07 -24.40 14.99
CA MET A 1 -28.19 -23.05 14.39
C MET A 1 -26.84 -22.38 14.56
N LYS A 2 -26.13 -22.07 13.47
CA LYS A 2 -24.93 -21.22 13.58
C LYS A 2 -25.40 -19.90 14.22
N ASN A 3 -24.71 -19.44 15.27
CA ASN A 3 -24.94 -18.08 15.78
C ASN A 3 -24.76 -17.13 14.60
N ASP A 4 -25.83 -16.46 14.19
CA ASP A 4 -25.79 -15.54 13.06
C ASP A 4 -25.29 -14.19 13.55
N ASN A 5 -23.97 -14.05 13.71
CA ASN A 5 -23.32 -12.84 14.24
C ASN A 5 -23.21 -11.71 13.21
N ARG A 6 -23.93 -11.77 12.08
CA ARG A 6 -23.86 -10.79 10.99
C ARG A 6 -24.36 -9.41 11.38
N ASP A 7 -25.17 -9.32 12.42
CA ASP A 7 -25.63 -8.05 13.00
C ASP A 7 -24.52 -7.27 13.71
N ARG A 8 -23.46 -7.95 14.17
CA ARG A 8 -22.25 -7.34 14.76
C ARG A 8 -21.34 -6.70 13.73
N VAL A 9 -21.45 -7.09 12.46
CA VAL A 9 -20.56 -6.63 11.38
C VAL A 9 -20.94 -5.22 10.94
N LEU A 10 -20.19 -4.22 11.42
CA LEU A 10 -20.18 -2.87 10.86
C LEU A 10 -19.60 -2.84 9.44
N ILE A 11 -20.44 -2.47 8.46
CA ILE A 11 -20.08 -2.32 7.05
C ILE A 11 -20.18 -0.84 6.64
N PHE A 12 -19.14 -0.34 6.00
CA PHE A 12 -19.20 0.94 5.29
C PHE A 12 -19.44 0.71 3.79
N PHE A 13 -20.48 1.31 3.23
CA PHE A 13 -20.81 1.18 1.81
C PHE A 13 -20.86 2.54 1.10
N GLY A 14 -19.85 2.82 0.27
CA GLY A 14 -19.78 4.03 -0.53
C GLY A 14 -20.19 3.80 -1.98
N ASP A 15 -21.25 4.45 -2.45
CA ASP A 15 -21.68 4.40 -3.85
C ASP A 15 -22.33 5.74 -4.26
N PRO A 16 -22.05 6.32 -5.45
CA PRO A 16 -22.71 7.55 -5.89
C PRO A 16 -24.23 7.38 -6.09
N ASP A 17 -24.69 6.19 -6.46
CA ASP A 17 -26.07 5.94 -6.92
C ASP A 17 -27.00 5.58 -5.75
N ALA A 18 -28.04 6.40 -5.54
CA ALA A 18 -28.99 6.21 -4.45
C ALA A 18 -29.82 4.90 -4.57
N PRO A 19 -30.39 4.56 -5.75
CA PRO A 19 -30.94 3.24 -6.00
C PRO A 19 -30.01 2.08 -5.64
N ILE A 20 -28.73 2.12 -6.02
CA ILE A 20 -27.77 1.05 -5.67
C ILE A 20 -27.57 0.97 -4.15
N ARG A 21 -27.39 2.11 -3.47
CA ARG A 21 -27.31 2.17 -2.00
C ARG A 21 -28.52 1.52 -1.32
N GLN A 22 -29.71 1.75 -1.85
CA GLN A 22 -30.93 1.17 -1.30
C GLN A 22 -31.02 -0.35 -1.55
N VAL A 23 -30.71 -0.81 -2.77
CA VAL A 23 -30.74 -2.24 -3.12
C VAL A 23 -29.75 -3.04 -2.27
N ILE A 24 -28.51 -2.56 -2.12
CA ILE A 24 -27.50 -3.22 -1.30
C ILE A 24 -27.92 -3.24 0.16
N ARG A 25 -28.42 -2.13 0.72
CA ARG A 25 -28.90 -2.09 2.10
C ARG A 25 -30.02 -3.11 2.35
N THR A 26 -31.04 -3.15 1.47
CA THR A 26 -32.16 -4.10 1.62
C THR A 26 -31.70 -5.54 1.48
N THR A 27 -30.79 -5.81 0.54
CA THR A 27 -30.21 -7.14 0.33
C THR A 27 -29.44 -7.60 1.56
N MET A 28 -28.52 -6.78 2.05
CA MET A 28 -27.69 -7.10 3.22
C MET A 28 -28.54 -7.33 4.47
N ALA A 29 -29.60 -6.53 4.64
CA ALA A 29 -30.54 -6.72 5.73
C ALA A 29 -31.28 -8.07 5.64
N SER A 30 -31.61 -8.55 4.43
CA SER A 30 -32.20 -9.88 4.24
C SER A 30 -31.23 -11.03 4.56
N GLU A 31 -29.93 -10.76 4.49
CA GLU A 31 -28.84 -11.65 4.88
C GLU A 31 -28.38 -11.42 6.34
N ASN A 32 -29.18 -10.70 7.15
CA ASN A 32 -28.93 -10.35 8.56
C ASN A 32 -27.74 -9.42 8.84
N TYR A 33 -27.12 -8.81 7.83
CA TYR A 33 -26.21 -7.68 8.02
C TYR A 33 -27.04 -6.41 8.26
N ARG A 34 -27.10 -5.97 9.52
CA ARG A 34 -27.96 -4.83 9.93
C ARG A 34 -27.20 -3.54 10.20
N ASN A 35 -25.90 -3.62 10.45
CA ASN A 35 -25.07 -2.48 10.80
C ASN A 35 -24.33 -1.92 9.56
N ILE A 36 -25.03 -1.14 8.74
CA ILE A 36 -24.49 -0.63 7.47
C ILE A 36 -24.61 0.88 7.41
N GLU A 37 -23.46 1.56 7.39
CA GLU A 37 -23.39 2.98 7.09
C GLU A 37 -23.18 3.16 5.59
N VAL A 38 -24.00 4.01 4.96
CA VAL A 38 -23.91 4.27 3.53
C VAL A 38 -23.44 5.69 3.26
N PHE A 39 -22.61 5.83 2.24
CA PHE A 39 -21.95 7.08 1.88
C PHE A 39 -22.18 7.39 0.41
N ASN A 40 -22.50 8.64 0.10
CA ASN A 40 -22.65 9.14 -1.27
C ASN A 40 -21.45 9.99 -1.73
N LYS A 41 -20.48 10.23 -0.85
CA LYS A 41 -19.33 11.11 -1.07
C LYS A 41 -18.10 10.48 -0.41
N LEU A 42 -16.94 10.64 -1.05
CA LEU A 42 -15.70 10.06 -0.56
C LEU A 42 -15.27 10.70 0.76
N GLN A 43 -15.46 12.01 0.91
CA GLN A 43 -15.01 12.74 2.09
C GLN A 43 -15.71 12.26 3.38
N THR A 44 -17.02 12.03 3.33
CA THR A 44 -17.76 11.55 4.52
C THR A 44 -17.40 10.11 4.87
N LEU A 45 -17.16 9.25 3.88
CA LEU A 45 -16.62 7.91 4.11
C LEU A 45 -15.24 7.97 4.77
N ARG A 46 -14.34 8.83 4.25
CA ARG A 46 -13.00 9.03 4.79
C ARG A 46 -13.03 9.48 6.25
N ASP A 47 -13.90 10.41 6.60
CA ASP A 47 -14.04 10.90 7.96
C ASP A 47 -14.65 9.84 8.89
N SER A 48 -15.60 9.03 8.42
CA SER A 48 -16.10 7.88 9.20
C SER A 48 -15.01 6.83 9.45
N ILE A 49 -14.15 6.50 8.48
CA ILE A 49 -13.03 5.56 8.67
C ILE A 49 -12.04 6.04 9.73
N ARG A 50 -11.89 7.37 9.91
CA ARG A 50 -11.02 7.93 10.96
C ARG A 50 -11.60 7.79 12.36
N ASN A 51 -12.92 7.77 12.47
CA ASN A 51 -13.64 7.84 13.73
C ASN A 51 -14.13 6.49 14.23
N LEU A 52 -14.34 5.55 13.31
CA LEU A 52 -14.90 4.23 13.57
C LEU A 52 -14.08 3.18 12.83
N ASP A 53 -14.03 1.98 13.39
CA ASP A 53 -13.31 0.84 12.82
C ASP A 53 -14.32 -0.12 12.15
N PRO A 54 -14.60 0.03 10.84
CA PRO A 54 -15.46 -0.90 10.13
C PRO A 54 -14.82 -2.30 10.03
N HIS A 55 -15.65 -3.32 9.97
CA HIS A 55 -15.21 -4.70 9.71
C HIS A 55 -15.12 -4.99 8.21
N LEU A 56 -15.79 -4.19 7.38
CA LEU A 56 -15.75 -4.29 5.92
C LEU A 56 -16.01 -2.93 5.30
N ILE A 57 -15.22 -2.57 4.30
CA ILE A 57 -15.46 -1.40 3.44
C ILE A 57 -15.81 -1.91 2.04
N ILE A 58 -16.94 -1.46 1.51
CA ILE A 58 -17.32 -1.65 0.12
C ILE A 58 -17.35 -0.25 -0.50
N ILE A 59 -16.54 0.00 -1.52
CA ILE A 59 -16.38 1.34 -2.08
C ILE A 59 -16.43 1.31 -3.61
N ASP A 60 -17.26 2.17 -4.18
CA ASP A 60 -17.27 2.38 -5.62
C ASP A 60 -16.11 3.26 -6.09
N SER A 61 -15.44 2.87 -7.18
CA SER A 61 -14.33 3.63 -7.76
C SER A 61 -14.76 5.00 -8.29
N GLY A 62 -16.05 5.19 -8.58
CA GLY A 62 -16.65 6.44 -9.06
C GLY A 62 -17.32 7.28 -7.96
N LEU A 63 -17.01 7.04 -6.68
CA LEU A 63 -17.53 7.87 -5.59
C LEU A 63 -17.01 9.33 -5.71
N PRO A 64 -17.88 10.35 -5.67
CA PRO A 64 -17.50 11.72 -5.97
C PRO A 64 -16.69 12.36 -4.83
N GLU A 65 -16.10 13.53 -5.14
CA GLU A 65 -15.32 14.36 -4.22
C GLU A 65 -13.95 13.78 -3.84
N GLY A 66 -13.33 13.03 -4.75
CA GLY A 66 -11.91 12.66 -4.67
C GLY A 66 -11.58 11.39 -5.43
N ASP A 67 -10.46 10.77 -5.08
CA ASP A 67 -9.99 9.52 -5.66
C ASP A 67 -10.21 8.36 -4.67
N ALA A 68 -11.20 7.51 -4.95
CA ALA A 68 -11.54 6.35 -4.15
C ALA A 68 -10.40 5.31 -4.09
N ILE A 69 -9.65 5.16 -5.19
CA ILE A 69 -8.50 4.25 -5.27
C ILE A 69 -7.38 4.77 -4.35
N LYS A 70 -7.18 6.09 -4.33
CA LYS A 70 -6.23 6.73 -3.42
C LYS A 70 -6.62 6.54 -1.95
N LEU A 71 -7.91 6.63 -1.61
CA LEU A 71 -8.38 6.37 -0.24
C LEU A 71 -8.01 4.95 0.23
N ILE A 72 -8.17 3.94 -0.63
CA ILE A 72 -7.80 2.55 -0.31
C ILE A 72 -6.30 2.45 -0.02
N SER A 73 -5.47 3.04 -0.88
CA SER A 73 -4.02 3.10 -0.65
C SER A 73 -3.69 3.83 0.66
N ASP A 74 -4.36 4.94 0.97
CA ASP A 74 -4.14 5.68 2.19
C ASP A 74 -4.53 4.89 3.46
N VAL A 75 -5.58 4.06 3.39
CA VAL A 75 -5.92 3.11 4.47
C VAL A 75 -4.80 2.07 4.63
N ARG A 76 -4.33 1.44 3.54
CA ARG A 76 -3.23 0.45 3.59
C ARG A 76 -1.92 1.02 4.09
N LEU A 77 -1.66 2.30 3.83
CA LEU A 77 -0.48 3.01 4.31
C LEU A 77 -0.62 3.53 5.75
N GLY A 78 -1.74 3.28 6.43
CA GLY A 78 -2.00 3.78 7.78
C GLY A 78 -2.22 5.29 7.87
N LYS A 79 -2.49 5.97 6.75
CA LYS A 79 -2.76 7.42 6.69
C LYS A 79 -4.22 7.76 7.05
N VAL A 80 -5.11 6.78 6.98
CA VAL A 80 -6.55 6.92 7.26
C VAL A 80 -7.03 5.70 8.03
N GLY A 81 -7.70 5.94 9.15
CA GLY A 81 -8.22 4.89 10.03
C GLY A 81 -7.14 4.25 10.90
N ARG A 82 -7.56 3.42 11.85
CA ARG A 82 -6.66 2.71 12.78
C ARG A 82 -6.31 1.31 12.32
N ASN A 83 -7.19 0.71 11.52
CA ASN A 83 -7.02 -0.64 10.99
C ASN A 83 -6.67 -0.62 9.48
N PRO A 84 -5.39 -0.64 9.11
CA PRO A 84 -4.96 -0.72 7.71
C PRO A 84 -5.28 -2.09 7.09
N PHE A 85 -5.66 -3.08 7.88
CA PHE A 85 -5.99 -4.44 7.45
C PHE A 85 -7.49 -4.67 7.33
N VAL A 86 -8.35 -3.66 7.45
CA VAL A 86 -9.80 -3.84 7.19
C VAL A 86 -10.02 -4.45 5.80
N PRO A 87 -10.86 -5.49 5.65
CA PRO A 87 -11.26 -5.99 4.33
C PRO A 87 -11.92 -4.90 3.46
N ILE A 88 -11.49 -4.79 2.21
CA ILE A 88 -11.98 -3.79 1.25
C ILE A 88 -12.42 -4.48 -0.04
N ILE A 89 -13.66 -4.24 -0.47
CA ILE A 89 -14.16 -4.61 -1.79
C ILE A 89 -14.35 -3.34 -2.59
N THR A 90 -13.70 -3.26 -3.75
CA THR A 90 -13.94 -2.17 -4.71
C THR A 90 -15.01 -2.57 -5.71
N THR A 91 -15.95 -1.67 -6.01
CA THR A 91 -16.88 -1.84 -7.13
C THR A 91 -16.56 -0.85 -8.25
N THR A 92 -16.82 -1.22 -9.50
CA THR A 92 -16.61 -0.30 -10.63
C THR A 92 -17.55 -0.57 -11.80
N TRP A 93 -17.95 0.48 -12.51
CA TRP A 93 -18.60 0.40 -13.82
C TRP A 93 -17.60 0.35 -14.99
N ASP A 94 -16.33 0.68 -14.75
CA ASP A 94 -15.30 0.79 -15.79
C ASP A 94 -14.17 -0.23 -15.57
N PRO A 95 -14.33 -1.45 -16.10
CA PRO A 95 -13.35 -2.52 -15.93
C PRO A 95 -12.23 -2.45 -16.98
N ASP A 96 -11.85 -1.27 -17.48
CA ASP A 96 -10.70 -1.16 -18.37
C ASP A 96 -9.41 -1.61 -17.66
N ARG A 97 -8.45 -2.09 -18.45
CA ARG A 97 -7.21 -2.70 -17.92
C ARG A 97 -6.43 -1.77 -17.00
N ASN A 98 -6.40 -0.46 -17.29
CA ASN A 98 -5.65 0.50 -16.49
C ASN A 98 -6.38 0.80 -15.18
N THR A 99 -7.71 0.95 -15.20
CA THR A 99 -8.50 1.15 -13.98
C THR A 99 -8.45 -0.07 -13.07
N VAL A 100 -8.63 -1.27 -13.62
CA VAL A 100 -8.48 -2.54 -12.87
C VAL A 100 -7.10 -2.61 -12.22
N ARG A 101 -6.04 -2.28 -12.97
CA ARG A 101 -4.67 -2.27 -12.45
C ARG A 101 -4.53 -1.30 -11.28
N LYS A 102 -4.99 -0.04 -11.42
CA LYS A 102 -4.93 0.96 -10.33
C LYS A 102 -5.69 0.50 -9.09
N ILE A 103 -6.89 -0.05 -9.27
CA ILE A 103 -7.69 -0.59 -8.17
C ILE A 103 -6.93 -1.72 -7.47
N VAL A 104 -6.37 -2.66 -8.22
CA VAL A 104 -5.60 -3.78 -7.69
C VAL A 104 -4.36 -3.28 -6.93
N ASP A 105 -3.60 -2.37 -7.54
CA ASP A 105 -2.37 -1.79 -7.00
C ASP A 105 -2.62 -0.93 -5.74
N SER A 106 -3.87 -0.51 -5.50
CA SER A 106 -4.23 0.20 -4.26
C SER A 106 -4.25 -0.69 -3.00
N GLY A 107 -4.25 -2.01 -3.18
CA GLY A 107 -4.31 -2.96 -2.06
C GLY A 107 -5.73 -3.37 -1.65
N THR A 108 -6.73 -3.13 -2.51
CA THR A 108 -8.09 -3.69 -2.30
C THR A 108 -8.03 -5.20 -2.14
N ASP A 109 -8.95 -5.81 -1.38
CA ASP A 109 -9.01 -7.28 -1.22
C ASP A 109 -9.68 -7.93 -2.43
N ASP A 110 -10.81 -7.38 -2.89
CA ASP A 110 -11.55 -7.89 -4.05
C ASP A 110 -12.08 -6.75 -4.94
N LEU A 111 -12.37 -7.07 -6.20
CA LEU A 111 -12.93 -6.15 -7.20
C LEU A 111 -14.17 -6.78 -7.84
N LEU A 112 -15.29 -6.07 -7.76
CA LEU A 112 -16.54 -6.44 -8.41
C LEU A 112 -16.89 -5.45 -9.52
N VAL A 113 -17.07 -5.98 -10.72
CA VAL A 113 -17.55 -5.20 -11.88
C VAL A 113 -19.07 -5.12 -11.84
N LYS A 114 -19.62 -3.92 -12.05
CA LYS A 114 -21.05 -3.68 -12.10
C LYS A 114 -21.62 -3.97 -13.49
N PRO A 115 -22.90 -4.40 -13.59
CA PRO A 115 -23.84 -4.60 -12.48
C PRO A 115 -23.50 -5.85 -11.66
N LEU A 116 -23.52 -5.73 -10.34
CA LEU A 116 -23.24 -6.84 -9.42
C LEU A 116 -24.54 -7.35 -8.78
N SER A 117 -24.68 -8.66 -8.67
CA SER A 117 -25.81 -9.25 -7.95
C SER A 117 -25.54 -9.30 -6.44
N PRO A 118 -26.60 -9.16 -5.62
CA PRO A 118 -26.62 -9.57 -4.22
C PRO A 118 -25.79 -10.81 -3.87
N ALA A 119 -26.06 -11.92 -4.57
CA ALA A 119 -25.43 -13.21 -4.32
C ALA A 119 -23.92 -13.20 -4.58
N GLN A 120 -23.47 -12.47 -5.62
CA GLN A 120 -22.04 -12.30 -5.89
C GLN A 120 -21.35 -11.54 -4.75
N LEU A 121 -21.96 -10.46 -4.27
CA LEU A 121 -21.40 -9.69 -3.16
C LEU A 121 -21.31 -10.54 -1.88
N MET A 122 -22.37 -11.28 -1.56
CA MET A 122 -22.39 -12.20 -0.42
C MET A 122 -21.31 -13.28 -0.51
N THR A 123 -21.11 -13.84 -1.70
CA THR A 123 -20.05 -14.82 -1.95
C THR A 123 -18.67 -14.22 -1.67
N ARG A 124 -18.42 -12.97 -2.11
CA ARG A 124 -17.12 -12.30 -1.87
C ARG A 124 -16.90 -12.01 -0.40
N ILE A 125 -17.93 -11.57 0.31
CA ILE A 125 -17.85 -11.34 1.76
C ILE A 125 -17.50 -12.64 2.50
N SER A 126 -18.13 -13.78 2.15
CA SER A 126 -17.79 -15.08 2.74
C SER A 126 -16.34 -15.47 2.45
N VAL A 127 -15.86 -15.29 1.22
CA VAL A 127 -14.46 -15.60 0.87
C VAL A 127 -13.48 -14.76 1.67
N LEU A 128 -13.76 -13.46 1.86
CA LEU A 128 -12.92 -12.58 2.67
C LEU A 128 -12.96 -12.90 4.17
N ALA A 129 -14.06 -13.45 4.67
CA ALA A 129 -14.13 -13.94 6.05
C ALA A 129 -13.34 -15.24 6.21
N ASP A 130 -13.57 -16.22 5.33
CA ASP A 130 -13.10 -17.60 5.54
C ASP A 130 -11.69 -17.86 4.99
N ASN A 131 -11.31 -17.21 3.90
CA ASN A 131 -10.10 -17.52 3.12
C ASN A 131 -9.40 -16.24 2.65
N ARG A 132 -9.21 -15.29 3.56
CA ARG A 132 -8.50 -14.06 3.24
C ARG A 132 -7.06 -14.37 2.84
N LYS A 133 -6.63 -13.80 1.72
CA LYS A 133 -5.26 -13.97 1.24
C LYS A 133 -4.27 -13.28 2.20
N PRO A 134 -3.07 -13.87 2.40
CA PRO A 134 -2.02 -13.21 3.17
C PRO A 134 -1.56 -11.96 2.44
N PHE A 135 -0.93 -11.04 3.17
CA PHE A 135 -0.41 -9.81 2.61
C PHE A 135 1.02 -9.97 2.13
N VAL A 136 1.38 -9.12 1.19
CA VAL A 136 2.73 -8.93 0.66
C VAL A 136 3.00 -7.44 0.64
N VAL A 137 4.25 -7.09 0.92
CA VAL A 137 4.76 -5.73 0.79
C VAL A 137 5.73 -5.72 -0.38
N THR A 138 5.75 -4.64 -1.16
CA THR A 138 6.78 -4.35 -2.17
C THR A 138 7.23 -2.90 -1.98
N SER A 139 8.08 -2.38 -2.88
CA SER A 139 8.41 -0.94 -2.95
C SER A 139 7.16 -0.05 -3.11
N ASP A 140 6.16 -0.54 -3.85
CA ASP A 140 5.03 0.29 -4.30
C ASP A 140 3.66 -0.30 -3.93
N TYR A 141 3.64 -1.47 -3.28
CA TYR A 141 2.42 -2.20 -2.94
C TYR A 141 2.40 -2.68 -1.50
N ILE A 142 1.24 -2.58 -0.86
CA ILE A 142 0.92 -3.24 0.41
C ILE A 142 -0.49 -3.79 0.27
N GLY A 143 -0.65 -5.11 0.34
CA GLY A 143 -1.96 -5.72 0.19
C GLY A 143 -1.91 -7.22 -0.04
N PRO A 144 -3.07 -7.82 -0.39
CA PRO A 144 -3.19 -9.26 -0.59
C PRO A 144 -2.24 -9.81 -1.66
N ASP A 145 -1.72 -11.02 -1.44
CA ASP A 145 -0.86 -11.72 -2.41
C ASP A 145 -1.64 -12.08 -3.67
N ARG A 146 -1.15 -11.56 -4.79
CA ARG A 146 -1.74 -11.74 -6.13
C ARG A 146 -0.81 -12.51 -7.06
N ARG A 147 0.33 -13.00 -6.55
CA ARG A 147 1.26 -13.80 -7.33
C ARG A 147 0.66 -15.17 -7.59
N ASP A 148 0.81 -15.63 -8.82
CA ASP A 148 0.65 -17.04 -9.14
C ASP A 148 1.80 -17.84 -8.53
N ASP A 149 1.61 -19.14 -8.31
CA ASP A 149 2.64 -20.01 -7.70
C ASP A 149 3.98 -19.99 -8.46
N SER A 150 3.96 -19.77 -9.77
CA SER A 150 5.18 -19.63 -10.60
C SER A 150 5.91 -18.30 -10.43
N ALA A 151 5.24 -17.27 -9.90
CA ALA A 151 5.78 -15.93 -9.66
C ALA A 151 6.11 -15.67 -8.18
N ARG A 152 5.86 -16.66 -7.29
CA ARG A 152 6.28 -16.62 -5.89
C ARG A 152 7.79 -16.79 -5.80
N LYS A 153 8.48 -15.66 -5.73
CA LYS A 153 9.90 -15.67 -5.35
C LYS A 153 10.05 -15.97 -3.86
N PRO A 154 11.03 -16.81 -3.45
CA PRO A 154 11.26 -17.15 -2.05
C PRO A 154 11.63 -15.95 -1.16
N ASP A 155 12.21 -14.92 -1.75
CA ASP A 155 12.73 -13.70 -1.08
C ASP A 155 11.63 -12.69 -0.69
N MET A 156 10.39 -12.92 -1.11
CA MET A 156 9.28 -11.99 -0.85
C MET A 156 8.21 -12.67 0.02
N PRO A 157 8.33 -12.52 1.36
CA PRO A 157 7.48 -13.21 2.31
C PRO A 157 6.04 -12.74 2.20
N CYS A 158 5.14 -13.67 2.52
CA CYS A 158 3.74 -13.40 2.82
C CYS A 158 3.53 -13.51 4.32
N PHE A 159 2.66 -12.68 4.86
CA PHE A 159 2.28 -12.74 6.27
C PHE A 159 0.78 -12.61 6.41
N ASP A 160 0.24 -13.29 7.43
CA ASP A 160 -1.17 -13.18 7.77
C ASP A 160 -1.44 -11.85 8.45
N VAL A 161 -2.63 -11.31 8.21
CA VAL A 161 -3.06 -10.03 8.78
C VAL A 161 -4.35 -10.23 9.58
N PRO A 162 -4.60 -9.41 10.62
CA PRO A 162 -5.83 -9.48 11.38
C PRO A 162 -7.06 -9.36 10.47
N ASN A 163 -8.04 -10.24 10.68
CA ASN A 163 -9.28 -10.27 9.90
C ASN A 163 -10.47 -9.91 10.79
N THR A 164 -10.72 -8.61 10.97
CA THR A 164 -11.82 -8.12 11.81
C THR A 164 -13.21 -8.55 11.32
N LEU A 165 -13.37 -8.84 10.03
CA LEU A 165 -14.61 -9.40 9.48
C LEU A 165 -14.85 -10.82 9.99
N GLU A 166 -13.83 -11.67 9.94
CA GLU A 166 -13.91 -13.05 10.44
C GLU A 166 -14.19 -13.05 11.94
N MET A 167 -13.45 -12.24 12.71
CA MET A 167 -13.61 -12.12 14.17
C MET A 167 -15.03 -11.70 14.56
N ALA A 168 -15.62 -10.75 13.83
CA ALA A 168 -17.00 -10.33 14.08
C ALA A 168 -18.03 -11.43 13.73
N LEU A 169 -17.78 -12.23 12.71
CA LEU A 169 -18.66 -13.32 12.26
C LEU A 169 -18.55 -14.58 13.12
N SER A 170 -17.36 -14.90 13.63
CA SER A 170 -17.15 -16.03 14.54
C SER A 170 -17.83 -15.80 15.90
N GLY A 171 -18.04 -14.53 16.25
CA GLY A 171 -18.63 -14.12 17.53
C GLY A 171 -17.62 -14.17 18.67
N GLU A 172 -16.32 -14.23 18.36
CA GLU A 172 -15.26 -14.05 19.35
C GLU A 172 -15.31 -12.61 19.86
N ASP A 173 -15.56 -12.44 21.16
CA ASP A 173 -15.42 -11.14 21.83
C ASP A 173 -13.93 -10.85 21.99
N ILE A 174 -13.34 -10.25 20.96
CA ILE A 174 -11.98 -9.73 21.03
C ILE A 174 -12.05 -8.35 21.68
N ASP A 175 -11.49 -8.24 22.88
CA ASP A 175 -11.29 -6.95 23.52
C ASP A 175 -10.46 -6.03 22.61
N GLN A 176 -10.81 -4.74 22.59
CA GLN A 176 -10.19 -3.74 21.73
C GLN A 176 -8.67 -3.70 21.94
N THR A 177 -8.20 -3.87 23.18
CA THR A 177 -6.76 -3.92 23.50
C THR A 177 -6.04 -5.05 22.77
N LYS A 178 -6.67 -6.23 22.67
CA LYS A 178 -6.11 -7.39 21.97
C LYS A 178 -6.09 -7.14 20.47
N LEU A 179 -7.16 -6.56 19.91
CA LEU A 179 -7.23 -6.21 18.49
C LEU A 179 -6.16 -5.17 18.13
N ASP A 180 -6.01 -4.12 18.92
CA ASP A 180 -5.00 -3.07 18.72
C ASP A 180 -3.58 -3.67 18.78
N GLY A 181 -3.34 -4.63 19.68
CA GLY A 181 -2.10 -5.41 19.75
C GLY A 181 -1.82 -6.19 18.47
N LEU A 182 -2.80 -6.96 17.96
CA LEU A 182 -2.67 -7.73 16.73
C LEU A 182 -2.42 -6.83 15.51
N ILE A 183 -3.11 -5.68 15.42
CA ILE A 183 -2.89 -4.70 14.36
C ILE A 183 -1.48 -4.12 14.47
N LYS A 184 -1.03 -3.77 15.68
CA LYS A 184 0.31 -3.22 15.91
C LYS A 184 1.41 -4.20 15.51
N GLU A 185 1.30 -5.47 15.90
CA GLU A 185 2.24 -6.54 15.54
C GLU A 185 2.32 -6.73 14.02
N ALA A 186 1.17 -6.83 13.34
CA ALA A 186 1.14 -6.95 11.89
C ALA A 186 1.69 -5.69 11.18
N MET A 187 1.47 -4.50 11.75
CA MET A 187 2.04 -3.25 11.23
C MET A 187 3.55 -3.15 11.42
N ALA A 188 4.10 -3.68 12.52
CA ALA A 188 5.54 -3.74 12.73
C ALA A 188 6.22 -4.58 11.63
N GLU A 189 5.66 -5.75 11.31
CA GLU A 189 6.14 -6.59 10.19
C GLU A 189 6.02 -5.83 8.85
N VAL A 190 4.88 -5.20 8.56
CA VAL A 190 4.70 -4.38 7.35
C VAL A 190 5.77 -3.29 7.26
N ASN A 191 6.03 -2.57 8.35
CA ASN A 191 6.97 -1.46 8.40
C ASN A 191 8.40 -1.94 8.18
N GLU A 192 8.83 -3.00 8.86
CA GLU A 192 10.15 -3.59 8.66
C GLU A 192 10.37 -3.99 7.19
N GLN A 193 9.40 -4.71 6.63
CA GLN A 193 9.41 -5.17 5.25
C GLN A 193 9.38 -4.00 4.25
N ARG A 194 8.72 -2.89 4.59
CA ARG A 194 8.65 -1.69 3.77
C ARG A 194 9.97 -0.92 3.81
N LEU A 195 10.54 -0.71 4.99
CA LEU A 195 11.80 -0.01 5.19
C LEU A 195 12.96 -0.74 4.50
N LYS A 196 13.05 -2.06 4.64
CA LYS A 196 14.01 -2.89 3.89
C LYS A 196 13.91 -2.62 2.40
N ARG A 197 12.72 -2.69 1.81
CA ARG A 197 12.54 -2.47 0.36
C ARG A 197 12.82 -1.02 -0.07
N HIS A 198 12.44 -0.05 0.74
CA HIS A 198 12.76 1.36 0.50
C HIS A 198 14.26 1.59 0.45
N SER A 199 15.03 0.94 1.32
CA SER A 199 16.48 1.07 1.33
C SER A 199 17.13 0.61 0.02
N TYR A 200 16.68 -0.53 -0.54
CA TYR A 200 17.12 -0.98 -1.87
C TYR A 200 16.66 -0.04 -2.99
N GLN A 201 15.42 0.45 -2.92
CA GLN A 201 14.87 1.33 -3.95
C GLN A 201 15.57 2.70 -3.97
N ILE A 202 15.86 3.25 -2.79
CA ILE A 202 16.64 4.48 -2.62
C ILE A 202 18.01 4.31 -3.28
N GLU A 203 18.76 3.27 -2.92
CA GLU A 203 20.11 3.05 -3.44
C GLU A 203 20.10 2.77 -4.96
N PHE A 204 19.10 2.06 -5.46
CA PHE A 204 18.88 1.86 -6.89
C PHE A 204 18.63 3.20 -7.63
N LEU A 205 17.73 4.04 -7.12
CA LEU A 205 17.41 5.34 -7.72
C LEU A 205 18.62 6.26 -7.69
N VAL A 206 19.33 6.34 -6.57
CA VAL A 206 20.53 7.16 -6.41
C VAL A 206 21.60 6.76 -7.45
N ARG A 207 21.79 5.46 -7.71
CA ARG A 207 22.72 4.99 -8.75
C ARG A 207 22.30 5.32 -10.18
N LEU A 208 21.02 5.53 -10.45
CA LEU A 208 20.55 6.05 -11.74
C LEU A 208 20.72 7.58 -11.83
N ILE A 209 20.45 8.29 -10.73
CA ILE A 209 20.46 9.76 -10.68
C ILE A 209 21.89 10.32 -10.76
N ILE A 210 22.85 9.77 -9.99
CA ILE A 210 24.20 10.33 -9.88
C ILE A 210 24.90 10.45 -11.25
N PRO A 211 24.95 9.41 -12.10
CA PRO A 211 25.55 9.54 -13.43
C PRO A 211 24.85 10.58 -14.30
N ALA A 212 23.51 10.62 -14.29
CA ALA A 212 22.74 11.58 -15.08
C ALA A 212 23.02 13.02 -14.66
N VAL A 213 23.12 13.29 -13.37
CA VAL A 213 23.48 14.61 -12.82
C VAL A 213 24.91 14.99 -13.17
N LYS A 214 25.89 14.08 -12.98
CA LYS A 214 27.31 14.34 -13.30
C LYS A 214 27.55 14.63 -14.78
N GLU A 215 26.77 14.01 -15.67
CA GLU A 215 26.84 14.24 -17.11
C GLU A 215 26.01 15.45 -17.58
N GLY A 216 25.28 16.12 -16.68
CA GLY A 216 24.37 17.21 -17.02
C GLY A 216 23.16 16.78 -17.85
N LYS A 217 22.83 15.48 -17.85
CA LYS A 217 21.73 14.89 -18.64
C LYS A 217 20.47 14.71 -17.78
N ILE A 218 19.94 15.81 -17.25
CA ILE A 218 18.68 15.77 -16.51
C ILE A 218 17.52 15.62 -17.50
N THR A 219 16.91 14.44 -17.52
CA THR A 219 15.76 14.11 -18.38
C THR A 219 14.45 14.14 -17.58
N VAL A 220 13.32 13.98 -18.27
CA VAL A 220 12.01 13.79 -17.61
C VAL A 220 12.05 12.57 -16.68
N ASP A 221 12.73 11.50 -17.08
CA ASP A 221 12.87 10.29 -16.26
C ASP A 221 13.76 10.54 -15.03
N THR A 222 14.85 11.30 -15.18
CA THR A 222 15.70 11.68 -14.04
C THR A 222 14.92 12.52 -13.01
N THR A 223 14.12 13.47 -13.49
CA THR A 223 13.24 14.26 -12.62
C THR A 223 12.20 13.39 -11.92
N ALA A 224 11.60 12.42 -12.62
CA ALA A 224 10.65 11.48 -12.02
C ALA A 224 11.31 10.56 -10.98
N GLN A 225 12.56 10.13 -11.21
CA GLN A 225 13.34 9.35 -10.25
C GLN A 225 13.64 10.15 -8.98
N ILE A 226 13.99 11.44 -9.11
CA ILE A 226 14.23 12.34 -7.97
C ILE A 226 12.93 12.57 -7.19
N GLU A 227 11.80 12.79 -7.87
CA GLU A 227 10.51 12.94 -7.18
C GLU A 227 10.15 11.66 -6.42
N LYS A 228 10.33 10.50 -7.06
CA LYS A 228 10.12 9.21 -6.40
C LYS A 228 11.03 9.01 -5.20
N LEU A 229 12.27 9.49 -5.27
CA LEU A 229 13.21 9.44 -4.15
C LEU A 229 12.69 10.24 -2.95
N CYS A 230 12.15 11.45 -3.17
CA CYS A 230 11.50 12.24 -2.12
C CYS A 230 10.25 11.53 -1.56
N GLU A 231 9.40 10.96 -2.41
CA GLU A 231 8.22 10.21 -1.94
C GLU A 231 8.57 9.04 -1.02
N ILE A 232 9.64 8.31 -1.37
CA ILE A 232 10.13 7.17 -0.58
C ILE A 232 10.74 7.66 0.75
N SER A 233 11.52 8.74 0.72
CA SER A 233 12.15 9.28 1.93
C SER A 233 11.11 9.77 2.93
N GLU A 234 10.07 10.47 2.48
CA GLU A 234 8.94 10.90 3.30
C GLU A 234 8.07 9.74 3.82
N ASP A 235 8.01 8.60 3.11
CA ASP A 235 7.34 7.39 3.61
C ASP A 235 8.19 6.62 4.63
N MET A 236 9.51 6.62 4.46
CA MET A 236 10.47 6.03 5.40
C MET A 236 10.46 6.79 6.73
N GLU A 237 10.55 8.13 6.71
CA GLU A 237 10.53 8.98 7.90
C GLU A 237 9.28 8.74 8.77
N ARG A 238 8.11 8.55 8.14
CA ARG A 238 6.86 8.23 8.86
C ARG A 238 6.79 6.81 9.45
N ARG A 239 7.75 5.94 9.13
CA ARG A 239 7.73 4.50 9.49
C ARG A 239 8.85 4.10 10.43
N VAL A 240 9.88 4.93 10.60
CA VAL A 240 11.02 4.67 11.48
C VAL A 240 10.72 4.95 12.97
N ASP A 241 9.47 5.25 13.32
CA ASP A 241 9.02 5.49 14.71
C ASP A 241 9.16 4.26 15.65
N ASP A 242 9.58 3.10 15.13
CA ASP A 242 9.85 1.92 15.96
C ASP A 242 11.24 2.02 16.63
N PRO A 243 11.35 1.78 17.95
CA PRO A 243 12.64 1.78 18.65
C PRO A 243 13.72 0.90 18.02
N GLN A 244 13.35 -0.15 17.27
CA GLN A 244 14.35 -0.99 16.57
C GLN A 244 15.09 -0.26 15.44
N PHE A 245 14.60 0.90 15.00
CA PHE A 245 15.17 1.73 13.94
C PHE A 245 15.75 3.06 14.43
N GLU A 246 16.01 3.21 15.74
CA GLU A 246 16.53 4.44 16.34
C GLU A 246 17.81 4.95 15.62
N ASN A 247 18.68 4.03 15.18
CA ASN A 247 19.90 4.33 14.43
C ASN A 247 19.67 4.75 12.96
N VAL A 248 18.44 4.62 12.45
CA VAL A 248 18.06 4.98 11.07
C VAL A 248 17.36 6.33 11.02
N VAL A 249 16.79 6.80 12.13
CA VAL A 249 16.02 8.06 12.20
C VAL A 249 16.85 9.23 11.66
N GLU A 250 18.03 9.49 12.25
CA GLU A 250 18.89 10.61 11.82
C GLU A 250 19.33 10.49 10.35
N LEU A 251 19.62 9.27 9.89
CA LEU A 251 19.98 9.01 8.48
C LEU A 251 18.80 9.32 7.55
N SER A 252 17.58 8.93 7.94
CA SER A 252 16.37 9.13 7.15
C SER A 252 15.99 10.61 7.04
N GLU A 253 16.09 11.37 8.14
CA GLU A 253 15.86 12.81 8.17
C GLU A 253 16.86 13.54 7.28
N SER A 254 18.16 13.25 7.47
CA SER A 254 19.23 13.83 6.65
C SER A 254 19.03 13.51 5.16
N PHE A 255 18.67 12.26 4.83
CA PHE A 255 18.39 11.86 3.46
C PHE A 255 17.21 12.63 2.85
N THR A 256 16.10 12.78 3.58
CA THR A 256 14.93 13.54 3.13
C THR A 256 15.28 15.00 2.84
N GLU A 257 16.05 15.66 3.73
CA GLU A 257 16.50 17.04 3.55
C GLU A 257 17.36 17.20 2.29
N ILE A 258 18.33 16.30 2.10
CA ILE A 258 19.24 16.32 0.95
C ILE A 258 18.49 16.04 -0.35
N ALA A 259 17.63 15.01 -0.39
CA ALA A 259 16.82 14.69 -1.56
C ALA A 259 15.92 15.87 -1.96
N SER A 260 15.31 16.54 -0.98
CA SER A 260 14.52 17.76 -1.19
C SER A 260 15.36 18.93 -1.71
N SER A 261 16.58 19.10 -1.20
CA SER A 261 17.54 20.10 -1.71
C SER A 261 17.91 19.85 -3.17
N VAL A 262 18.29 18.61 -3.51
CA VAL A 262 18.61 18.19 -4.88
C VAL A 262 17.44 18.48 -5.82
N ARG A 263 16.22 18.10 -5.44
CA ARG A 263 15.00 18.39 -6.22
C ARG A 263 14.81 19.88 -6.47
N LYS A 264 14.92 20.71 -5.43
CA LYS A 264 14.69 22.17 -5.52
C LYS A 264 15.71 22.89 -6.40
N LYS A 265 16.91 22.35 -6.52
CA LYS A 265 18.02 22.94 -7.29
C LYS A 265 18.13 22.40 -8.72
N LEU A 266 17.20 21.55 -9.18
CA LEU A 266 17.20 21.08 -10.57
C LEU A 266 17.05 22.25 -11.57
N PRO A 267 17.72 22.17 -12.75
CA PRO A 267 18.50 21.04 -13.27
C PRO A 267 19.96 20.99 -12.79
N GLU A 268 20.41 21.95 -11.98
CA GLU A 268 21.81 22.07 -11.53
C GLU A 268 21.92 21.93 -10.00
N PRO A 269 21.75 20.70 -9.46
CA PRO A 269 21.86 20.47 -8.03
C PRO A 269 23.28 20.69 -7.52
N ASP A 270 23.40 20.94 -6.22
CA ASP A 270 24.70 21.11 -5.57
C ASP A 270 25.51 19.80 -5.62
N PRO A 271 26.75 19.81 -6.15
CA PRO A 271 27.59 18.62 -6.21
C PRO A 271 27.84 17.97 -4.84
N MET A 272 27.89 18.78 -3.77
CA MET A 272 28.04 18.26 -2.41
C MET A 272 26.79 17.51 -1.98
N ASP A 273 25.60 18.08 -2.20
CA ASP A 273 24.32 17.41 -1.88
C ASP A 273 24.22 16.05 -2.59
N VAL A 274 24.63 15.98 -3.86
CA VAL A 274 24.64 14.73 -4.66
C VAL A 274 25.63 13.71 -4.12
N GLN A 275 26.80 14.14 -3.64
CA GLN A 275 27.77 13.24 -3.01
C GLN A 275 27.23 12.69 -1.69
N VAL A 276 26.73 13.55 -0.81
CA VAL A 276 26.20 13.14 0.50
C VAL A 276 24.98 12.24 0.32
N LEU A 277 24.13 12.50 -0.67
CA LEU A 277 23.00 11.63 -1.03
C LEU A 277 23.45 10.17 -1.26
N ALA A 278 24.59 9.97 -1.92
CA ALA A 278 25.16 8.65 -2.19
C ALA A 278 25.67 7.94 -0.93
N GLU A 279 26.33 8.70 -0.04
CA GLU A 279 26.90 8.16 1.19
C GLU A 279 25.78 7.78 2.17
N VAL A 280 24.76 8.63 2.30
CA VAL A 280 23.61 8.40 3.18
C VAL A 280 22.73 7.27 2.64
N SER A 281 22.51 7.15 1.32
CA SER A 281 21.73 6.03 0.76
C SER A 281 22.37 4.68 1.08
N GLN A 282 23.69 4.59 0.97
CA GLN A 282 24.43 3.37 1.32
C GLN A 282 24.37 3.08 2.83
N ALA A 283 24.48 4.10 3.68
CA ALA A 283 24.35 3.93 5.13
C ALA A 283 22.96 3.41 5.52
N ILE A 284 21.89 3.95 4.94
CA ILE A 284 20.51 3.50 5.15
C ILE A 284 20.34 2.04 4.72
N LEU A 285 20.89 1.66 3.55
CA LEU A 285 20.85 0.28 3.08
C LEU A 285 21.48 -0.70 4.06
N LEU A 286 22.68 -0.40 4.54
CA LEU A 286 23.39 -1.28 5.48
C LEU A 286 22.72 -1.32 6.85
N ALA A 287 22.19 -0.19 7.33
CA ALA A 287 21.52 -0.10 8.62
C ALA A 287 20.21 -0.92 8.66
N LEU A 288 19.45 -0.93 7.56
CA LEU A 288 18.18 -1.65 7.46
C LEU A 288 18.34 -3.13 7.03
N ASN A 289 19.54 -3.53 6.60
CA ASN A 289 19.84 -4.90 6.15
C ASN A 289 21.14 -5.39 6.83
N PRO A 290 21.10 -5.74 8.13
CA PRO A 290 22.31 -6.09 8.88
C PRO A 290 23.02 -7.36 8.39
N ASP A 291 22.30 -8.24 7.67
CA ASP A 291 22.88 -9.44 7.05
C ASP A 291 23.62 -9.15 5.74
N LEU A 292 23.48 -7.94 5.19
CA LEU A 292 24.03 -7.54 3.91
C LEU A 292 25.47 -7.01 4.10
N THR A 293 26.44 -7.62 3.42
CA THR A 293 27.80 -7.04 3.35
C THR A 293 27.86 -5.96 2.29
N GLN A 294 28.77 -5.00 2.44
CA GLN A 294 28.97 -3.93 1.47
C GLN A 294 29.21 -4.46 0.04
N ASP A 295 29.99 -5.53 -0.11
CA ASP A 295 30.27 -6.14 -1.41
C ASP A 295 29.03 -6.82 -2.02
N SER A 296 28.23 -7.51 -1.21
CA SER A 296 26.99 -8.14 -1.66
C SER A 296 25.95 -7.11 -2.08
N ALA A 297 25.81 -6.03 -1.31
CA ALA A 297 24.93 -4.90 -1.59
C ALA A 297 25.25 -4.29 -2.97
N VAL A 298 26.53 -3.97 -3.20
CA VAL A 298 26.99 -3.39 -4.46
C VAL A 298 26.70 -4.32 -5.63
N THR A 299 26.92 -5.63 -5.46
CA THR A 299 26.69 -6.63 -6.52
C THR A 299 25.20 -6.70 -6.88
N GLU A 300 24.33 -6.88 -5.88
CA GLU A 300 22.89 -7.02 -6.09
C GLU A 300 22.28 -5.79 -6.77
N ILE A 301 22.67 -4.59 -6.33
CA ILE A 301 22.14 -3.36 -6.90
C ILE A 301 22.70 -3.10 -8.29
N THR A 302 23.96 -3.44 -8.55
CA THR A 302 24.53 -3.34 -9.90
C THR A 302 23.79 -4.25 -10.88
N ASP A 303 23.43 -5.46 -10.46
CA ASP A 303 22.61 -6.37 -11.26
C ASP A 303 21.19 -5.82 -11.50
N MET A 304 20.58 -5.19 -10.50
CA MET A 304 19.28 -4.50 -10.67
C MET A 304 19.36 -3.37 -11.71
N VAL A 305 20.38 -2.51 -11.62
CA VAL A 305 20.60 -1.41 -12.59
C VAL A 305 20.78 -1.96 -13.99
N ARG A 306 21.60 -3.02 -14.16
CA ARG A 306 21.82 -3.66 -15.46
C ARG A 306 20.51 -4.21 -16.05
N GLN A 307 19.74 -4.95 -15.27
CA GLN A 307 18.45 -5.50 -15.73
C GLN A 307 17.44 -4.40 -16.10
N PHE A 308 17.46 -3.27 -15.40
CA PHE A 308 16.63 -2.12 -15.73
C PHE A 308 17.03 -1.52 -17.07
N SER A 309 18.34 -1.28 -17.29
CA SER A 309 18.85 -0.77 -18.57
C SER A 309 18.48 -1.69 -19.74
N ASP A 310 18.68 -3.01 -19.60
CA ASP A 310 18.34 -3.99 -20.65
C ASP A 310 16.86 -3.95 -21.02
N ARG A 311 15.96 -3.76 -20.04
CA ARG A 311 14.51 -3.64 -20.27
C ARG A 311 14.13 -2.32 -20.91
N ALA A 312 14.75 -1.21 -20.49
CA ALA A 312 14.50 0.11 -21.08
C ALA A 312 14.87 0.10 -22.56
N THR A 313 16.05 -0.42 -22.90
CA THR A 313 16.50 -0.56 -24.30
C THR A 313 15.57 -1.47 -25.12
N ALA A 314 15.12 -2.58 -24.54
CA ALA A 314 14.17 -3.48 -25.21
C ALA A 314 12.79 -2.85 -25.44
N ALA A 315 12.34 -1.94 -24.57
CA ALA A 315 11.09 -1.21 -24.71
C ALA A 315 11.20 -0.09 -25.76
N GLU A 316 12.35 0.59 -25.83
CA GLU A 316 12.66 1.58 -26.87
C GLU A 316 12.72 0.95 -28.27
N LEU A 317 13.31 -0.25 -28.40
CA LEU A 317 13.36 -1.00 -29.66
C LEU A 317 11.99 -1.54 -30.13
N ARG A 318 10.96 -1.50 -29.28
CA ARG A 318 9.59 -1.96 -29.58
C ARG A 318 8.62 -0.81 -29.89
N ARG A 319 9.05 0.44 -29.75
CA ARG A 319 8.28 1.65 -30.14
C ARG A 319 8.68 2.11 -31.53
#